data_AF-A0A0D2CMY8-F1
#
_entry.id   AF-A0A0D2CMY8-F1
#
_cell.length_a   1.000
_cell.length_b   1.000
_cell.length_c   1.000
_cell.angle_alpha   90.00
_cell.angle_beta   90.00
_cell.angle_gamma   90.00
#
_symmetry.space_group_name_H-M   'P 1'
#
loop_
_entity.id
_entity.type
_entity.pdbx_description
1 polymer ?
#
loop_
_entity_poly.entity_id
_entity_poly.type
_entity_poly.pdbx_seq_one_letter_code
_entity_poly.pdbx_strand_id
1 'polypeptide(L)'
;MRPLLKLKFVRTTVKAKGAEINISGVSSDHKTMVAFYSNARADATAVDEGRLTWSELVFQRYSELAGPDVNKLESVVRCSVSNPGTINTLKKAFQDMGKPYETDGEKIIFHANAPAGSAEQQAFDAILRTDNVRGVNWMLADHHNAFGKKQIISVTVWPDEALDTFMLISIG
;
A
#
# COMPACT_ATOMS: atom_id res chain seq x y z
N MET A 1 8.40 -14.46 26.89
CA MET A 1 7.19 -13.97 26.18
C MET A 1 7.48 -12.57 25.66
N ARG A 2 7.45 -12.33 24.35
CA ARG A 2 7.48 -10.96 23.83
C ARG A 2 6.09 -10.35 24.03
N PRO A 3 5.96 -9.12 24.56
CA PRO A 3 4.66 -8.50 24.72
C PRO A 3 4.05 -8.28 23.33
N LEU A 4 2.83 -8.77 23.14
CA LEU A 4 2.01 -8.42 21.98
C LEU A 4 1.81 -6.91 22.00
N LEU A 5 2.41 -6.21 21.04
CA LEU A 5 2.14 -4.80 20.80
C LEU A 5 0.63 -4.66 20.56
N LYS A 6 -0.09 -4.05 21.49
CA LYS A 6 -1.52 -3.74 21.30
C LYS A 6 -1.61 -2.60 20.28
N LEU A 7 -1.57 -2.95 19.00
CA LEU A 7 -1.89 -2.04 17.91
C LEU A 7 -3.35 -1.60 18.09
N LYS A 8 -3.54 -0.37 18.56
CA LYS A 8 -4.84 0.29 18.57
C LYS A 8 -5.00 1.00 17.23
N PHE A 9 -6.07 0.66 16.51
CA PHE A 9 -6.43 1.29 15.25
C PHE A 9 -7.67 2.16 15.43
N VAL A 10 -7.65 3.38 14.89
CA VAL A 10 -8.83 4.25 14.79
C VAL A 10 -9.51 4.00 13.43
N ARG A 11 -10.71 3.41 13.43
CA ARG A 11 -11.49 3.16 12.21
C ARG A 11 -12.15 4.44 11.72
N THR A 12 -12.07 4.75 10.42
CA THR A 12 -12.82 5.86 9.83
C THR A 12 -13.27 5.56 8.41
N THR A 13 -14.53 5.83 8.09
CA THR A 13 -15.05 5.72 6.72
C THR A 13 -15.24 7.10 6.13
N VAL A 14 -14.67 7.35 4.93
CA VAL A 14 -14.85 8.60 4.20
C VAL A 14 -15.51 8.31 2.85
N LYS A 15 -16.60 9.03 2.58
CA LYS A 15 -17.24 9.09 1.27
C LYS A 15 -17.01 10.49 0.71
N ALA A 16 -16.05 10.65 -0.21
CA ALA A 16 -15.98 11.86 -1.02
C ALA A 16 -16.95 11.71 -2.20
N LYS A 17 -17.51 12.81 -2.73
CA LYS A 17 -18.50 12.83 -3.85
C LYS A 17 -18.14 11.84 -4.97
N GLY A 18 -18.66 10.61 -4.89
CA GLY A 18 -18.43 9.53 -5.87
C GLY A 18 -17.19 8.63 -5.68
N ALA A 19 -16.32 8.87 -4.69
CA ALA A 19 -15.15 8.02 -4.41
C ALA A 19 -15.12 7.63 -2.91
N GLU A 20 -15.35 6.34 -2.65
CA GLU A 20 -15.17 5.77 -1.30
C GLU A 20 -13.70 5.41 -1.10
N ILE A 21 -13.09 5.95 -0.04
CA ILE A 21 -11.77 5.55 0.44
C ILE A 21 -11.94 5.14 1.88
N ASN A 22 -11.65 3.87 2.17
CA ASN A 22 -11.81 3.32 3.51
C ASN A 22 -10.44 3.21 4.19
N ILE A 23 -10.08 4.16 5.05
CA ILE A 23 -8.96 3.98 5.99
C ILE A 23 -9.49 3.28 7.23
N SER A 24 -9.15 2.01 7.43
CA SER A 24 -9.68 1.27 8.58
C SER A 24 -8.92 1.51 9.88
N GLY A 25 -7.74 2.13 9.82
CA GLY A 25 -6.87 2.21 10.99
C GLY A 25 -5.58 2.97 10.77
N VAL A 26 -5.12 3.67 11.81
CA VAL A 26 -3.72 4.09 12.01
C VAL A 26 -3.27 3.57 13.37
N SER A 27 -2.05 3.04 13.46
CA SER A 27 -1.46 2.58 14.71
C SER A 27 -1.25 3.74 15.68
N SER A 28 -1.29 3.48 16.98
CA SER A 28 -1.15 4.53 18.02
C SER A 28 0.22 5.23 18.04
N ASP A 29 1.24 4.64 17.43
CA ASP A 29 2.55 5.25 17.23
C ASP A 29 2.69 5.95 15.86
N HIS A 30 1.60 5.98 15.08
CA HIS A 30 1.48 6.55 13.75
C HIS A 30 2.40 5.92 12.69
N LYS A 31 3.06 4.80 12.99
CA LYS A 31 4.00 4.13 12.07
C LYS A 31 3.33 3.29 10.99
N THR A 32 2.08 2.88 11.21
CA THR A 32 1.36 1.99 10.30
C THR A 32 -0.02 2.56 10.00
N MET A 33 -0.40 2.60 8.73
CA MET A 33 -1.78 2.81 8.33
C MET A 33 -2.34 1.60 7.59
N VAL A 34 -3.64 1.35 7.74
CA VAL A 34 -4.37 0.27 7.06
C VAL A 34 -5.42 0.90 6.17
N ALA A 35 -5.29 0.69 4.86
CA ALA A 35 -6.15 1.26 3.83
C ALA A 35 -6.90 0.15 3.08
N PHE A 36 -8.21 0.07 3.33
CA PHE A 36 -9.15 -0.79 2.65
C PHE A 36 -9.69 -0.10 1.40
N TYR A 37 -9.86 -0.89 0.34
CA TYR A 37 -10.33 -0.42 -0.97
C TYR A 37 -9.37 0.57 -1.68
N SER A 38 -9.35 0.48 -3.00
CA SER A 38 -8.76 1.48 -3.87
C SER A 38 -9.75 1.72 -4.98
N ASN A 39 -10.21 2.95 -5.15
CA ASN A 39 -10.63 3.39 -6.47
C ASN A 39 -9.48 4.11 -7.18
N ALA A 40 -8.24 3.59 -7.06
CA ALA A 40 -7.07 4.13 -7.76
C ALA A 40 -7.22 4.01 -9.30
N ARG A 41 -8.14 3.15 -9.78
CA ARG A 41 -8.56 3.10 -11.18
C ARG A 41 -9.35 4.33 -11.59
N ALA A 42 -10.13 4.93 -10.69
CA ALA A 42 -10.74 6.21 -10.94
C ALA A 42 -9.71 7.35 -10.89
N ASP A 43 -8.55 7.22 -10.27
CA ASP A 43 -7.50 8.26 -10.42
C ASP A 43 -6.92 8.32 -11.83
N ALA A 44 -7.11 7.27 -12.64
CA ALA A 44 -6.72 7.25 -14.05
C ALA A 44 -7.80 7.77 -15.02
N THR A 45 -9.02 8.07 -14.54
CA THR A 45 -10.07 8.71 -15.34
C THR A 45 -9.96 10.23 -15.22
N ALA A 46 -10.31 10.95 -16.30
CA ALA A 46 -10.25 12.41 -16.35
C ALA A 46 -10.78 13.05 -15.06
N VAL A 47 -10.00 13.98 -14.52
CA VAL A 47 -10.31 14.69 -13.28
C VAL A 47 -11.43 15.66 -13.61
N ASP A 48 -12.67 15.34 -13.27
CA ASP A 48 -13.70 16.37 -13.14
C ASP A 48 -13.14 17.43 -12.17
N GLU A 49 -13.14 18.70 -12.57
CA GLU A 49 -12.56 19.80 -11.79
C GLU A 49 -13.03 19.73 -10.34
N GLY A 50 -12.08 19.53 -9.41
CA GLY A 50 -12.33 19.46 -7.97
C GLY A 50 -12.37 18.06 -7.35
N ARG A 51 -12.15 16.98 -8.09
CA ARG A 51 -12.02 15.62 -7.50
C ARG A 51 -10.60 15.37 -6.99
N LEU A 52 -10.48 15.07 -5.69
CA LEU A 52 -9.21 14.67 -5.07
C LEU A 52 -8.84 13.23 -5.48
N THR A 53 -7.55 13.00 -5.70
CA THR A 53 -7.00 11.66 -5.98
C THR A 53 -7.01 10.79 -4.72
N TRP A 54 -6.86 9.47 -4.88
CA TRP A 54 -6.69 8.56 -3.75
C TRP A 54 -5.48 8.94 -2.89
N SER A 55 -4.35 9.29 -3.51
CA SER A 55 -3.12 9.66 -2.80
C SER A 55 -3.35 10.87 -1.90
N GLU A 56 -4.07 11.88 -2.39
CA GLU A 56 -4.37 13.09 -1.65
C GLU A 56 -5.34 12.85 -0.50
N LEU A 57 -6.44 12.15 -0.75
CA LEU A 57 -7.42 11.83 0.29
C LEU A 57 -6.83 10.98 1.42
N VAL A 58 -5.97 10.02 1.07
CA VAL A 58 -5.30 9.18 2.08
C VAL A 58 -4.27 10.00 2.85
N PHE A 59 -3.50 10.85 2.18
CA PHE A 59 -2.56 11.75 2.84
C PHE A 59 -3.25 12.67 3.84
N GLN A 60 -4.29 13.40 3.42
CA GLN A 60 -5.01 14.34 4.28
C GLN A 60 -5.51 13.62 5.54
N ARG A 61 -6.11 12.44 5.38
CA ARG A 61 -6.67 11.71 6.51
C ARG A 61 -5.60 11.14 7.44
N TYR A 62 -4.52 10.58 6.90
CA TYR A 62 -3.40 10.14 7.72
C TYR A 62 -2.79 11.34 8.48
N SER A 63 -2.65 12.49 7.83
CA SER A 63 -2.12 13.71 8.42
C SER A 63 -2.99 14.28 9.53
N GLU A 64 -4.32 14.24 9.38
CA GLU A 64 -5.26 14.60 10.46
C GLU A 64 -5.08 13.73 11.70
N LEU A 65 -4.79 12.44 11.52
CA LEU A 65 -4.65 11.48 12.61
C LEU A 65 -3.25 11.52 13.24
N ALA A 66 -2.20 11.63 12.42
CA ALA A 66 -0.81 11.64 12.87
C ALA A 66 -0.36 13.02 13.37
N GLY A 67 -0.97 14.11 12.89
CA GLY A 67 -0.61 15.49 13.24
C GLY A 67 0.87 15.77 12.97
N PRO A 68 1.68 16.15 13.97
CA PRO A 68 3.11 16.41 13.78
C PRO A 68 3.92 15.16 13.43
N ASP A 69 3.35 13.96 13.59
CA ASP A 69 4.04 12.68 13.39
C ASP A 69 3.89 12.09 11.98
N VAL A 70 3.46 12.88 10.98
CA VAL A 70 3.30 12.40 9.59
C VAL A 70 4.57 11.74 9.05
N ASN A 71 5.73 12.27 9.42
CA ASN A 71 7.02 11.71 9.02
C ASN A 71 7.36 10.37 9.71
N LYS A 72 6.58 9.90 10.68
CA LYS A 72 6.80 8.61 11.36
C LYS A 72 6.21 7.43 10.59
N LEU A 73 5.47 7.64 9.50
CA LEU A 73 4.95 6.55 8.68
C LEU A 73 6.09 5.64 8.22
N GLU A 74 6.00 4.35 8.53
CA GLU A 74 6.95 3.30 8.17
C GLU A 74 6.29 2.21 7.32
N SER A 75 4.95 2.10 7.35
CA SER A 75 4.26 1.11 6.53
C SER A 75 2.79 1.42 6.21
N VAL A 76 2.35 0.89 5.07
CA VAL A 76 0.96 0.91 4.61
C VAL A 76 0.50 -0.51 4.36
N VAL A 77 -0.57 -0.91 5.04
CA VAL A 77 -1.23 -2.19 4.80
C VAL A 77 -2.36 -1.99 3.81
N ARG A 78 -2.35 -2.76 2.72
CA ARG A 78 -3.43 -2.86 1.75
C ARG A 78 -4.12 -4.20 1.96
N CYS A 79 -5.38 -4.15 2.40
CA CYS A 79 -6.23 -5.31 2.59
C CYS A 79 -7.19 -5.47 1.41
N SER A 80 -7.71 -6.70 1.24
CA SER A 80 -8.66 -7.04 0.18
C SER A 80 -8.17 -6.66 -1.22
N VAL A 81 -6.93 -7.01 -1.52
CA VAL A 81 -6.39 -6.84 -2.87
C VAL A 81 -7.01 -7.90 -3.75
N SER A 82 -8.01 -7.51 -4.54
CA SER A 82 -8.74 -8.41 -5.46
C SER A 82 -8.84 -7.87 -6.89
N ASN A 83 -8.26 -6.68 -7.16
CA ASN A 83 -8.19 -6.12 -8.51
C ASN A 83 -7.42 -7.06 -9.46
N PRO A 84 -8.02 -7.53 -10.57
CA PRO A 84 -7.39 -8.50 -11.46
C PRO A 84 -6.03 -8.05 -12.01
N GLY A 85 -5.85 -6.75 -12.29
CA GLY A 85 -4.58 -6.23 -12.79
C GLY A 85 -3.42 -6.40 -11.78
N THR A 86 -3.69 -6.09 -10.51
CA THR A 86 -2.73 -6.28 -9.43
C THR A 86 -2.45 -7.76 -9.20
N ILE A 87 -3.49 -8.59 -9.10
CA ILE A 87 -3.35 -10.04 -8.89
C ILE A 87 -2.55 -10.70 -10.02
N ASN A 88 -2.84 -10.38 -11.27
CA ASN A 88 -2.09 -10.94 -12.40
C ASN A 88 -0.61 -10.51 -12.39
N THR A 89 -0.34 -9.26 -12.00
CA THR A 89 1.04 -8.77 -11.82
C THR A 89 1.76 -9.55 -10.72
N LEU A 90 1.09 -9.80 -9.59
CA LEU A 90 1.66 -10.57 -8.50
C LEU A 90 1.87 -12.04 -8.90
N LYS A 91 0.91 -12.70 -9.53
CA LYS A 91 1.05 -14.07 -10.04
C LYS A 91 2.25 -14.21 -10.97
N LYS A 92 2.43 -13.26 -11.89
CA LYS A 92 3.59 -13.20 -12.77
C LYS A 92 4.90 -12.98 -11.99
N ALA A 93 4.93 -12.03 -11.07
CA ALA A 93 6.11 -11.76 -10.24
C ALA A 93 6.55 -13.00 -9.43
N PHE A 94 5.60 -13.73 -8.85
CA PHE A 94 5.87 -14.99 -8.14
C PHE A 94 6.42 -16.06 -9.09
N GLN A 95 5.80 -16.24 -10.26
CA GLN A 95 6.25 -17.18 -11.27
C GLN A 95 7.67 -16.87 -11.77
N ASP A 96 7.97 -15.60 -12.05
CA ASP A 96 9.28 -15.14 -12.51
C ASP A 96 10.36 -15.35 -11.42
N MET A 97 9.96 -15.40 -10.15
CA MET A 97 10.81 -15.78 -9.01
C MET A 97 10.87 -17.30 -8.75
N GLY A 98 10.20 -18.13 -9.56
CA GLY A 98 10.14 -19.58 -9.36
C GLY A 98 9.36 -20.00 -8.11
N LYS A 99 8.38 -19.19 -7.70
CA LYS A 99 7.55 -19.41 -6.51
C LYS A 99 6.09 -19.64 -6.91
N PRO A 100 5.38 -20.59 -6.29
CA PRO A 100 3.94 -20.72 -6.49
C PRO A 100 3.24 -19.50 -5.88
N TYR A 101 2.16 -19.03 -6.53
CA TYR A 101 1.34 -17.95 -5.97
C TYR A 101 0.57 -18.41 -4.72
N GLU A 102 0.29 -19.71 -4.59
CA GLU A 102 -0.29 -20.29 -3.39
C GLU A 102 0.84 -20.71 -2.45
N THR A 103 0.95 -20.01 -1.33
CA THR A 103 1.83 -20.42 -0.25
C THR A 103 1.00 -20.50 1.02
N ASP A 104 0.96 -21.67 1.68
CA ASP A 104 0.26 -21.94 2.95
C ASP A 104 0.66 -20.94 4.05
N GLY A 105 0.12 -19.73 4.00
CA GLY A 105 0.50 -18.61 4.87
C GLY A 105 1.92 -18.07 4.68
N GLU A 106 2.71 -18.56 3.71
CA GLU A 106 4.02 -17.94 3.45
C GLU A 106 3.86 -16.57 2.78
N LYS A 107 4.85 -15.73 3.00
CA LYS A 107 4.92 -14.38 2.44
C LYS A 107 6.12 -14.26 1.53
N ILE A 108 5.98 -13.46 0.48
CA ILE A 108 7.12 -13.04 -0.35
C ILE A 108 7.39 -11.57 -0.11
N ILE A 109 8.66 -11.21 -0.03
CA ILE A 109 9.12 -9.84 0.10
C ILE A 109 9.87 -9.48 -1.17
N PHE A 110 9.45 -8.40 -1.83
CA PHE A 110 10.12 -7.79 -2.96
C PHE A 110 10.83 -6.53 -2.49
N HIS A 111 12.15 -6.45 -2.68
CA HIS A 111 12.97 -5.35 -2.18
C HIS A 111 13.34 -4.32 -3.26
N ALA A 112 13.32 -3.04 -2.90
CA ALA A 112 13.74 -1.94 -3.78
C ALA A 112 15.24 -2.01 -4.16
N ASN A 113 16.05 -2.59 -3.29
CA ASN A 113 17.50 -2.73 -3.47
C ASN A 113 17.90 -4.11 -4.02
N ALA A 114 16.96 -4.87 -4.58
CA ALA A 114 17.29 -6.11 -5.27
C ALA A 114 18.31 -5.85 -6.39
N PRO A 115 19.21 -6.81 -6.70
CA PRO A 115 20.25 -6.61 -7.69
C PRO A 115 19.69 -6.14 -9.04
N ALA A 116 20.36 -5.18 -9.67
CA ALA A 116 19.92 -4.64 -10.95
C ALA A 116 19.79 -5.74 -12.02
N GLY A 117 18.67 -5.76 -12.74
CA GLY A 117 18.33 -6.77 -13.74
C GLY A 117 17.81 -8.09 -13.17
N SER A 118 17.82 -8.30 -11.84
CA SER A 118 17.28 -9.52 -11.24
C SER A 118 15.76 -9.64 -11.43
N ALA A 119 15.26 -10.88 -11.38
CA ALA A 119 13.82 -11.14 -11.41
C ALA A 119 13.07 -10.42 -10.27
N GLU A 120 13.69 -10.34 -9.09
CA GLU A 120 13.09 -9.64 -7.95
C GLU A 120 13.00 -8.12 -8.18
N GLN A 121 14.04 -7.48 -8.75
CA GLN A 121 13.97 -6.06 -9.08
C GLN A 121 12.86 -5.77 -10.10
N GLN A 122 12.80 -6.55 -11.17
CA GLN A 122 11.77 -6.40 -12.20
C GLN A 122 10.36 -6.62 -11.64
N ALA A 123 10.21 -7.61 -10.74
CA ALA A 123 8.97 -7.86 -10.03
C ALA A 123 8.58 -6.69 -9.11
N PHE A 124 9.53 -6.16 -8.34
CA PHE A 124 9.32 -5.00 -7.49
C PHE A 124 8.85 -3.78 -8.31
N ASP A 125 9.53 -3.46 -9.41
CA ASP A 125 9.17 -2.35 -10.30
C ASP A 125 7.78 -2.54 -10.93
N ALA A 126 7.42 -3.76 -11.31
CA ALA A 126 6.09 -4.08 -11.81
C ALA A 126 5.01 -3.89 -10.74
N ILE A 127 5.28 -4.35 -9.51
CA ILE A 127 4.37 -4.23 -8.36
C ILE A 127 4.14 -2.76 -8.01
N LEU A 128 5.18 -1.91 -8.01
CA LEU A 128 5.06 -0.46 -7.76
C LEU A 128 4.09 0.24 -8.71
N ARG A 129 3.92 -0.28 -9.93
CA ARG A 129 3.05 0.29 -10.96
C ARG A 129 1.60 -0.18 -10.85
N THR A 130 1.31 -1.18 -10.02
CA THR A 130 -0.06 -1.67 -9.78
C THR A 130 -0.90 -0.62 -9.09
N ASP A 131 -2.21 -0.60 -9.37
CA ASP A 131 -3.12 0.40 -8.78
C ASP A 131 -3.09 0.41 -7.24
N ASN A 132 -2.85 -0.74 -6.60
CA ASN A 132 -2.84 -0.85 -5.14
C ASN A 132 -1.58 -0.26 -4.48
N VAL A 133 -0.45 -0.22 -5.19
CA VAL A 133 0.84 0.30 -4.67
C VAL A 133 1.16 1.68 -5.24
N ARG A 134 0.79 1.95 -6.49
CA ARG A 134 1.01 3.22 -7.20
C ARG A 134 0.47 4.42 -6.41
N GLY A 135 -0.71 4.28 -5.81
CA GLY A 135 -1.29 5.33 -4.98
C GLY A 135 -0.40 5.71 -3.78
N VAL A 136 0.26 4.73 -3.15
CA VAL A 136 1.21 4.99 -2.04
C VAL A 136 2.45 5.69 -2.57
N ASN A 137 2.94 5.28 -3.74
CA ASN A 137 4.08 5.93 -4.39
C ASN A 137 3.78 7.42 -4.70
N TRP A 138 2.60 7.72 -5.26
CA TRP A 138 2.16 9.10 -5.51
C TRP A 138 2.00 9.89 -4.22
N MET A 139 1.40 9.29 -3.18
CA MET A 139 1.28 9.94 -1.88
C MET A 139 2.63 10.37 -1.30
N LEU A 140 3.64 9.51 -1.38
CA LEU A 140 5.00 9.83 -0.91
C LEU A 140 5.70 10.87 -1.79
N ALA A 141 5.48 10.84 -3.11
CA ALA A 141 6.08 11.79 -4.04
C ALA A 141 5.48 13.20 -3.90
N ASP A 142 4.15 13.30 -3.91
CA ASP A 142 3.42 14.57 -3.85
C ASP A 142 3.65 15.28 -2.50
N HIS A 143 3.75 14.50 -1.42
CA HIS A 143 3.94 15.00 -0.04
C HIS A 143 5.33 14.69 0.54
N HIS A 144 6.35 14.60 -0.32
CA HIS A 144 7.70 14.20 0.06
C HIS A 144 8.27 15.00 1.24
N ASN A 145 8.00 16.31 1.33
CA ASN A 145 8.47 17.12 2.46
C ASN A 145 7.83 16.71 3.80
N ALA A 146 6.53 16.41 3.80
CA ALA A 146 5.81 15.98 5.00
C ALA A 146 6.27 14.59 5.48
N PHE A 147 6.55 13.69 4.53
CA PHE A 147 7.04 12.34 4.84
C PHE A 147 8.54 12.26 5.12
N GLY A 148 9.30 13.35 4.97
CA GLY A 148 10.75 13.34 5.15
C GLY A 148 11.51 12.66 4.01
N LYS A 149 10.99 12.75 2.78
CA LYS A 149 11.55 12.21 1.53
C LYS A 149 11.68 10.68 1.50
N LYS A 150 10.88 9.99 2.31
CA LYS A 150 10.84 8.52 2.32
C LYS A 150 10.29 7.95 1.02
N GLN A 151 10.69 6.72 0.73
CA GLN A 151 10.28 5.96 -0.44
C GLN A 151 9.83 4.56 -0.05
N ILE A 152 9.19 3.85 -0.97
CA ILE A 152 8.87 2.44 -0.77
C ILE A 152 10.16 1.63 -0.85
N ILE A 153 10.49 0.90 0.22
CA ILE A 153 11.73 0.10 0.31
C ILE A 153 11.47 -1.40 0.11
N SER A 154 10.25 -1.88 0.38
CA SER A 154 9.83 -3.23 0.06
C SER A 154 8.32 -3.37 0.00
N VAL A 155 7.86 -4.42 -0.68
CA VAL A 155 6.47 -4.87 -0.65
C VAL A 155 6.45 -6.32 -0.19
N THR A 156 5.81 -6.58 0.95
CA THR A 156 5.55 -7.94 1.41
C THR A 156 4.14 -8.35 1.01
N VAL A 157 4.00 -9.52 0.41
CA VAL A 157 2.74 -10.04 -0.13
C VAL A 157 2.43 -11.36 0.57
N TRP A 158 1.23 -11.45 1.13
CA TRP A 158 0.61 -12.70 1.59
C TRP A 158 -0.49 -13.06 0.61
N PRO A 159 -0.22 -13.97 -0.34
CA PRO A 159 -1.22 -14.40 -1.28
C PRO A 159 -2.23 -15.31 -0.56
N ASP A 160 -3.51 -15.03 -0.77
CA ASP A 160 -4.61 -15.89 -0.33
C ASP A 160 -5.73 -15.74 -1.36
N GLU A 161 -6.04 -16.82 -2.09
CA GLU A 161 -7.14 -16.82 -3.07
C GLU A 161 -8.52 -16.93 -2.39
N ALA A 162 -8.58 -17.39 -1.14
CA ALA A 162 -9.81 -17.60 -0.39
C ALA A 162 -10.21 -16.40 0.49
N LEU A 163 -9.24 -15.66 1.03
CA LEU A 163 -9.46 -14.56 2.00
C LEU A 163 -8.96 -13.19 1.53
N ASP A 164 -8.76 -13.04 0.22
CA ASP A 164 -8.12 -11.91 -0.47
C ASP A 164 -6.62 -11.75 -0.15
N THR A 165 -5.86 -11.24 -1.13
CA THR A 165 -4.42 -10.97 -0.95
C THR A 165 -4.19 -9.75 -0.05
N PHE A 166 -3.17 -9.84 0.83
CA PHE A 166 -2.72 -8.75 1.69
C PHE A 166 -1.34 -8.27 1.26
N MET A 167 -1.13 -6.94 1.32
CA MET A 167 0.18 -6.34 1.09
C MET A 167 0.58 -5.42 2.23
N LEU A 168 1.83 -5.54 2.68
CA LEU A 168 2.51 -4.58 3.55
C LEU A 168 3.55 -3.85 2.71
N ILE A 169 3.34 -2.56 2.51
CA ILE A 169 4.25 -1.68 1.78
C ILE A 169 5.11 -0.99 2.84
N SER A 170 6.40 -1.30 2.88
CA SER A 170 7.35 -0.72 3.82
C SER A 170 7.98 0.55 3.23
N ILE A 171 8.14 1.56 4.08
CA ILE A 171 8.55 2.90 3.72
C ILE A 171 9.78 3.28 4.55
N GLY A 172 10.80 3.85 3.90
CA GLY A 172 12.08 4.21 4.51
C GLY A 172 12.78 5.36 3.83
#